data_AF-A0A9D8CKW3-F1
#
_entry.id   AF-A0A9D8CKW3-F1
#
_cell.length_a   1.000
_cell.length_b   1.000
_cell.length_c   1.000
_cell.angle_alpha   90.00
_cell.angle_beta   90.00
_cell.angle_gamma   90.00
#
_symmetry.space_group_name_H-M   'P 1'
#
loop_
_entity.id
_entity.type
_entity.pdbx_description
1 polymer ?
#
loop_
_entity_poly.entity_id
_entity_poly.type
_entity_poly.pdbx_seq_one_letter_code
_entity_poly.pdbx_strand_id
1 'polypeptide(L)'
;MTEQRGTLRQTAGLLAVALMVLVLSGCGHRYAAITNKHGEDLMLLGHDPVAYFTLGKPTRGNPEIKANFRDVTYYFASEQHRRLFLADPAKYEPQYGAFCSSGAPYGVKLGSDPTEFEVYKGRLFIFGDVVGHEFWKLDPDWNIEKADAMWPETGAYGRRIQSLKRAIFRVPWHKTGRVLMDEWEAKHPGYTLVYDPGGYLHNMFVKYPGWRAREGWDQPALGVPGEWDDDPSVYPKRPDRRAPVPKAKT
;
A
#
# COMPACT_ATOMS: atom_id res chain seq x y z
N MET A 1 27.52 -25.45 42.62
CA MET A 1 27.70 -25.00 41.22
C MET A 1 26.74 -25.66 40.21
N THR A 2 25.93 -26.65 40.61
CA THR A 2 25.04 -27.40 39.70
C THR A 2 23.70 -26.68 39.41
N GLU A 3 23.22 -25.90 40.38
CA GLU A 3 21.91 -25.21 40.33
C GLU A 3 21.90 -24.02 39.35
N GLN A 4 23.02 -23.28 39.26
CA GLN A 4 23.19 -22.15 38.34
C GLN A 4 23.15 -22.55 36.86
N ARG A 5 23.54 -23.79 36.53
CA ARG A 5 23.54 -24.30 35.15
C ARG A 5 22.13 -24.68 34.67
N GLY A 6 21.24 -25.04 35.60
CA GLY A 6 19.84 -25.36 35.30
C GLY A 6 19.02 -24.12 34.97
N THR A 7 19.20 -23.05 35.76
CA THR A 7 18.51 -21.77 35.55
C THR A 7 18.94 -21.08 34.26
N LEU A 8 20.23 -21.09 33.91
CA LEU A 8 20.75 -20.54 32.65
C LEU A 8 20.20 -21.25 31.39
N ARG A 9 19.99 -22.57 31.44
CA ARG A 9 19.39 -23.32 30.32
C ARG A 9 17.89 -23.05 30.18
N GLN A 10 17.19 -22.89 31.31
CA GLN A 10 15.76 -22.54 31.31
C GLN A 10 15.52 -21.11 30.83
N THR A 11 16.33 -20.15 31.26
CA THR A 11 16.22 -18.75 30.80
C THR A 11 16.60 -18.60 29.33
N ALA A 12 17.63 -19.30 28.85
CA ALA A 12 17.97 -19.33 27.43
C ALA A 12 16.87 -19.97 26.57
N GLY A 13 16.22 -21.03 27.07
CA GLY A 13 15.07 -21.65 26.40
C GLY A 13 13.85 -20.72 26.34
N LEU A 14 13.55 -20.02 27.42
CA LEU A 14 12.45 -19.04 27.48
C LEU A 14 12.71 -17.82 26.57
N LEU A 15 13.95 -17.33 26.51
CA LEU A 15 14.35 -16.27 25.59
C LEU A 15 14.26 -16.71 24.13
N ALA A 16 14.66 -17.94 23.79
CA ALA A 16 14.53 -18.48 22.45
C ALA A 16 13.05 -18.66 22.02
N VAL A 17 12.19 -19.13 22.93
CA VAL A 17 10.74 -19.24 22.68
C VAL A 17 10.10 -17.86 22.56
N ALA A 18 10.46 -16.89 23.41
CA ALA A 18 9.96 -15.52 23.31
C ALA A 18 10.40 -14.85 21.99
N LEU A 19 11.65 -15.07 21.57
CA LEU A 19 12.16 -14.59 20.28
C LEU A 19 11.43 -15.26 19.10
N MET A 20 11.14 -16.57 19.20
CA MET A 20 10.40 -17.31 18.18
C MET A 20 8.92 -16.90 18.11
N VAL A 21 8.27 -16.63 19.24
CA VAL A 21 6.91 -16.05 19.30
C VAL A 21 6.89 -14.63 18.74
N LEU A 22 7.89 -13.79 19.04
CA LEU A 22 8.04 -12.46 18.43
C LEU A 22 8.24 -12.53 16.90
N VAL A 23 8.95 -13.54 16.40
CA VAL A 23 9.13 -13.79 14.96
C VAL A 23 7.83 -14.27 14.31
N LEU A 24 7.05 -15.12 14.98
CA LEU A 24 5.77 -15.65 14.47
C LEU A 24 4.62 -14.63 14.53
N SER A 25 4.62 -13.72 15.50
CA SER A 25 3.68 -12.58 15.57
C SER A 25 3.97 -11.51 14.53
N GLY A 26 5.10 -11.62 13.80
CA GLY A 26 5.53 -10.72 12.74
C GLY A 26 5.00 -11.06 11.35
N CYS A 27 3.92 -11.84 11.22
CA CYS A 27 3.20 -12.03 9.96
C CYS A 27 2.54 -10.71 9.54
N GLY A 28 3.34 -9.76 9.01
CA GLY A 28 2.82 -8.50 8.50
C GLY A 28 1.70 -8.73 7.51
N HIS A 29 0.69 -7.86 7.53
CA HIS A 29 -0.53 -8.01 6.72
C HIS A 29 -0.23 -8.36 5.26
N ARG A 30 -0.99 -9.34 4.77
CA ARG A 30 -0.99 -9.77 3.35
C ARG A 30 -1.60 -8.71 2.43
N TYR A 31 -2.28 -7.73 3.02
CA TYR A 31 -2.96 -6.62 2.40
C TYR A 31 -2.36 -5.28 2.87
N ALA A 32 -2.48 -4.24 2.05
CA ALA A 32 -2.22 -2.86 2.47
C ALA A 32 -3.40 -2.28 3.28
N ALA A 33 -3.92 -3.07 4.22
CA ALA A 33 -4.97 -2.65 5.13
C ALA A 33 -4.35 -1.90 6.33
N ILE A 34 -5.15 -1.05 6.95
CA ILE A 34 -4.79 -0.32 8.16
C ILE A 34 -5.71 -0.73 9.30
N THR A 35 -5.16 -0.92 10.49
CA THR A 35 -5.99 -1.23 11.65
C THR A 35 -6.66 0.07 12.14
N ASN A 36 -7.99 0.05 12.24
CA ASN A 36 -8.79 1.17 12.74
C ASN A 36 -8.91 1.14 14.29
N LYS A 37 -9.58 2.11 14.93
CA LYS A 37 -9.75 2.16 16.40
C LYS A 37 -10.53 0.98 16.97
N HIS A 38 -11.29 0.27 16.14
CA HIS A 38 -12.06 -0.90 16.51
C HIS A 38 -11.27 -2.21 16.35
N GLY A 39 -10.00 -2.14 15.94
CA GLY A 39 -9.16 -3.32 15.70
C GLY A 39 -9.47 -4.04 14.39
N GLU A 40 -10.21 -3.40 13.48
CA GLU A 40 -10.54 -3.95 12.16
C GLU A 40 -9.49 -3.54 11.14
N ASP A 41 -9.08 -4.47 10.28
CA ASP A 41 -8.14 -4.21 9.19
C ASP A 41 -8.86 -3.63 7.98
N LEU A 42 -8.88 -2.31 7.92
CA LEU A 42 -9.62 -1.54 6.94
C LEU A 42 -8.86 -1.40 5.62
N MET A 43 -9.53 -1.78 4.55
CA MET A 43 -9.03 -1.71 3.18
C MET A 43 -9.21 -0.32 2.57
N LEU A 44 -8.29 0.11 1.69
CA LEU A 44 -8.32 1.39 0.95
C LEU A 44 -8.52 2.65 1.82
N LEU A 45 -8.04 2.62 3.08
CA LEU A 45 -8.30 3.68 4.05
C LEU A 45 -9.80 4.03 4.19
N GLY A 46 -10.69 3.05 4.00
CA GLY A 46 -12.14 3.25 4.06
C GLY A 46 -12.77 3.86 2.81
N HIS A 47 -12.07 3.92 1.69
CA HIS A 47 -12.68 4.28 0.40
C HIS A 47 -13.44 3.10 -0.19
N ASP A 48 -14.54 3.41 -0.86
CA ASP A 48 -15.45 2.44 -1.46
C ASP A 48 -14.83 1.80 -2.73
N PRO A 49 -14.58 0.48 -2.73
CA PRO A 49 -13.98 -0.22 -3.87
C PRO A 49 -14.87 -0.23 -5.13
N VAL A 50 -16.18 -0.12 -4.97
CA VAL A 50 -17.14 -0.13 -6.09
C VAL A 50 -17.16 1.23 -6.79
N ALA A 51 -16.96 2.31 -6.03
CA ALA A 51 -17.00 3.68 -6.56
C ALA A 51 -15.95 3.95 -7.64
N TYR A 52 -14.78 3.29 -7.60
CA TYR A 52 -13.77 3.41 -8.66
C TYR A 52 -14.30 2.97 -10.03
N PHE A 53 -15.23 2.00 -10.05
CA PHE A 53 -15.82 1.47 -11.28
C PHE A 53 -17.11 2.18 -11.66
N THR A 54 -17.96 2.52 -10.69
CA THR A 54 -19.29 3.08 -10.95
C THR A 54 -19.29 4.60 -11.06
N LEU A 55 -18.44 5.28 -10.29
CA LEU A 55 -18.34 6.74 -10.24
C LEU A 55 -17.06 7.26 -10.89
N GLY A 56 -16.08 6.38 -11.17
CA GLY A 56 -14.80 6.75 -11.78
C GLY A 56 -13.93 7.63 -10.88
N LYS A 57 -14.17 7.63 -9.56
CA LYS A 57 -13.42 8.45 -8.60
C LYS A 57 -13.35 7.81 -7.21
N PRO A 58 -12.30 8.10 -6.43
CA PRO A 58 -12.21 7.67 -5.04
C PRO A 58 -13.35 8.31 -4.26
N THR A 59 -14.13 7.51 -3.56
CA THR A 59 -15.25 7.99 -2.75
C THR A 59 -15.14 7.40 -1.35
N ARG A 60 -15.22 8.24 -0.33
CA ARG A 60 -15.18 7.78 1.07
C ARG A 60 -16.39 6.92 1.36
N GLY A 61 -16.17 5.79 2.02
CA GLY A 61 -17.22 4.93 2.53
C GLY A 61 -17.77 5.43 3.87
N ASN A 62 -18.92 4.91 4.26
CA ASN A 62 -19.51 5.10 5.57
C ASN A 62 -19.11 3.92 6.48
N PRO A 63 -18.52 4.14 7.67
CA PRO A 63 -18.19 3.08 8.63
C PRO A 63 -19.36 2.17 9.02
N GLU A 64 -20.60 2.69 8.96
CA GLU A 64 -21.82 1.93 9.25
C GLU A 64 -22.22 1.00 8.09
N ILE A 65 -21.77 1.29 6.86
CA ILE A 65 -22.05 0.49 5.68
C ILE A 65 -20.78 -0.28 5.33
N LYS A 66 -20.59 -1.44 5.97
CA LYS A 66 -19.35 -2.23 5.84
C LYS A 66 -19.59 -3.71 5.57
N ALA A 67 -18.56 -4.37 5.04
CA ALA A 67 -18.53 -5.82 4.88
C ALA A 67 -17.12 -6.36 5.10
N ASN A 68 -17.03 -7.61 5.58
CA ASN A 68 -15.77 -8.32 5.73
C ASN A 68 -15.58 -9.29 4.57
N PHE A 69 -14.38 -9.31 4.00
CA PHE A 69 -14.00 -10.25 2.96
C PHE A 69 -12.51 -10.55 3.06
N ARG A 70 -12.12 -11.85 3.08
CA ARG A 70 -10.73 -12.31 3.24
C ARG A 70 -9.97 -11.62 4.39
N ASP A 71 -10.62 -11.57 5.55
CA ASP A 71 -10.07 -11.03 6.81
C ASP A 71 -9.74 -9.53 6.78
N VAL A 72 -10.29 -8.78 5.82
CA VAL A 72 -10.24 -7.31 5.79
C VAL A 72 -11.64 -6.72 5.70
N THR A 73 -11.79 -5.53 6.26
CA THR A 73 -13.03 -4.76 6.28
C THR A 73 -13.04 -3.75 5.13
N TYR A 74 -14.16 -3.68 4.43
CA TYR A 74 -14.45 -2.69 3.38
C TYR A 74 -15.58 -1.77 3.85
N TYR A 75 -15.43 -0.47 3.61
CA TYR A 75 -16.50 0.51 3.76
C TYR A 75 -17.10 0.84 2.40
N PHE A 76 -18.38 1.22 2.38
CA PHE A 76 -19.11 1.55 1.16
C PHE A 76 -19.82 2.89 1.31
N ALA A 77 -19.89 3.65 0.23
CA ALA A 77 -20.60 4.92 0.19
C ALA A 77 -22.13 4.71 0.19
N SER A 78 -22.60 3.51 -0.16
CA SER A 78 -24.03 3.16 -0.15
C SER A 78 -24.26 1.65 0.07
N GLU A 79 -25.44 1.29 0.56
CA GLU A 79 -25.89 -0.11 0.65
C GLU A 79 -25.95 -0.79 -0.71
N GLN A 80 -26.20 -0.04 -1.79
CA GLN A 80 -26.16 -0.57 -3.15
C GLN A 80 -24.74 -1.00 -3.53
N HIS A 81 -23.73 -0.17 -3.26
CA HIS A 81 -22.33 -0.54 -3.51
C HIS A 81 -21.90 -1.74 -2.68
N ARG A 82 -22.30 -1.80 -1.40
CA ARG A 82 -22.07 -2.98 -0.55
C ARG A 82 -22.65 -4.25 -1.17
N ARG A 83 -23.89 -4.21 -1.68
CA ARG A 83 -24.51 -5.35 -2.36
C ARG A 83 -23.79 -5.74 -3.65
N LEU A 84 -23.36 -4.76 -4.45
CA LEU A 84 -22.58 -5.01 -5.68
C LEU A 84 -21.25 -5.71 -5.36
N PHE A 85 -20.54 -5.23 -4.33
CA PHE A 85 -19.30 -5.86 -3.87
C PHE A 85 -19.53 -7.29 -3.41
N LEU A 86 -20.52 -7.54 -2.55
CA LEU A 86 -20.80 -8.89 -2.04
C LEU A 86 -21.25 -9.87 -3.12
N ALA A 87 -21.86 -9.37 -4.21
CA ALA A 87 -22.26 -10.20 -5.34
C ALA A 87 -21.07 -10.68 -6.19
N ASP A 88 -20.03 -9.86 -6.33
CA ASP A 88 -18.82 -10.21 -7.08
C ASP A 88 -17.57 -9.49 -6.51
N PRO A 89 -17.03 -9.95 -5.35
CA PRO A 89 -15.92 -9.26 -4.70
C PRO A 89 -14.68 -9.19 -5.58
N ALA A 90 -14.39 -10.26 -6.33
CA ALA A 90 -13.18 -10.39 -7.14
C ALA A 90 -13.07 -9.32 -8.23
N LYS A 91 -14.21 -8.80 -8.72
CA LYS A 91 -14.25 -7.69 -9.67
C LYS A 91 -13.81 -6.35 -9.05
N TYR A 92 -14.20 -6.10 -7.80
CA TYR A 92 -14.01 -4.79 -7.16
C TYR A 92 -12.80 -4.74 -6.24
N GLU A 93 -12.24 -5.89 -5.86
CA GLU A 93 -11.04 -5.95 -5.04
C GLU A 93 -9.85 -5.28 -5.73
N PRO A 94 -9.09 -4.44 -5.01
CA PRO A 94 -7.85 -3.90 -5.51
C PRO A 94 -6.84 -5.02 -5.77
N GLN A 95 -6.18 -4.94 -6.92
CA GLN A 95 -5.12 -5.86 -7.28
C GLN A 95 -3.97 -5.78 -6.29
N TYR A 96 -3.23 -6.88 -6.20
CA TYR A 96 -2.02 -6.94 -5.38
C TYR A 96 -2.26 -6.58 -3.90
N GLY A 97 -3.44 -6.95 -3.38
CA GLY A 97 -3.82 -6.72 -2.00
C GLY A 97 -3.84 -5.23 -1.61
N ALA A 98 -4.13 -4.36 -2.57
CA ALA A 98 -4.04 -2.91 -2.46
C ALA A 98 -2.63 -2.35 -2.20
N PHE A 99 -1.55 -3.14 -2.26
CA PHE A 99 -0.21 -2.53 -2.27
C PHE A 99 0.00 -1.76 -3.58
N CYS A 100 0.96 -0.83 -3.58
CA CYS A 100 1.30 -0.05 -4.77
C CYS A 100 1.58 -0.96 -5.97
N SER A 101 0.77 -0.82 -7.01
CA SER A 101 0.80 -1.67 -8.20
C SER A 101 2.08 -1.48 -9.03
N SER A 102 2.77 -0.34 -8.90
CA SER A 102 4.10 -0.14 -9.51
C SER A 102 5.23 -0.90 -8.80
N GLY A 103 5.04 -1.29 -7.54
CA GLY A 103 5.99 -2.12 -6.79
C GLY A 103 5.80 -3.62 -7.04
N ALA A 104 4.58 -4.04 -7.38
CA ALA A 104 4.20 -5.43 -7.63
C ALA A 104 5.07 -6.18 -8.66
N PRO A 105 5.43 -5.62 -9.84
CA PRO A 105 6.28 -6.33 -10.82
C PRO A 105 7.71 -6.58 -10.32
N TYR A 106 8.15 -5.84 -9.29
CA TYR A 106 9.45 -6.03 -8.63
C TYR A 106 9.35 -6.87 -7.36
N GLY A 107 8.15 -7.37 -7.03
CA GLY A 107 7.85 -8.09 -5.80
C GLY A 107 7.93 -7.23 -4.54
N VAL A 108 7.86 -5.89 -4.67
CA VAL A 108 8.00 -4.96 -3.55
C VAL A 108 6.62 -4.53 -3.06
N LYS A 109 6.36 -4.69 -1.76
CA LYS A 109 5.13 -4.25 -1.10
C LYS A 109 5.30 -2.83 -0.53
N LEU A 110 4.89 -1.83 -1.31
CA LEU A 110 4.83 -0.44 -0.86
C LEU A 110 3.39 -0.08 -0.49
N GLY A 111 3.23 0.81 0.49
CA GLY A 111 1.92 1.33 0.86
C GLY A 111 1.23 2.03 -0.30
N SER A 112 -0.08 2.20 -0.18
CA SER A 112 -0.96 2.76 -1.20
C SER A 112 -1.65 4.03 -0.73
N ASP A 113 -1.97 4.88 -1.69
CA ASP A 113 -2.89 5.99 -1.61
C ASP A 113 -4.15 5.65 -2.43
N PRO A 114 -5.32 5.50 -1.80
CA PRO A 114 -6.56 5.18 -2.51
C PRO A 114 -7.00 6.28 -3.50
N THR A 115 -6.41 7.48 -3.45
CA THR A 115 -6.69 8.54 -4.42
C THR A 115 -5.86 8.44 -5.69
N GLU A 116 -4.79 7.66 -5.68
CA GLU A 116 -3.96 7.35 -6.85
C GLU A 116 -4.32 5.94 -7.34
N PHE A 117 -5.12 5.86 -8.40
CA PHE A 117 -5.66 4.59 -8.89
C PHE A 117 -5.80 4.56 -10.42
N GLU A 118 -5.96 3.35 -10.95
CA GLU A 118 -6.34 3.11 -12.33
C GLU A 118 -7.31 1.93 -12.39
N VAL A 119 -8.42 2.06 -13.13
CA VAL A 119 -9.23 0.91 -13.54
C VAL A 119 -8.82 0.54 -14.96
N TYR A 120 -8.08 -0.54 -15.11
CA TYR A 120 -7.52 -0.96 -16.39
C TYR A 120 -7.86 -2.42 -16.69
N LYS A 121 -8.38 -2.69 -17.89
CA LYS A 121 -8.88 -4.02 -18.30
C LYS A 121 -9.83 -4.65 -17.25
N GLY A 122 -10.67 -3.83 -16.63
CA GLY A 122 -11.67 -4.26 -15.64
C GLY A 122 -11.10 -4.60 -14.25
N ARG A 123 -9.84 -4.26 -13.98
CA ARG A 123 -9.17 -4.51 -12.68
C ARG A 123 -8.79 -3.19 -12.02
N LEU A 124 -8.92 -3.12 -10.69
CA LEU A 124 -8.58 -1.94 -9.88
C LEU A 124 -7.13 -1.98 -9.41
N PHE A 125 -6.30 -1.04 -9.88
CA PHE A 125 -4.92 -0.87 -9.44
C PHE A 125 -4.81 0.37 -8.56
N ILE A 126 -4.12 0.25 -7.44
CA ILE A 126 -3.86 1.37 -6.51
C ILE A 126 -2.36 1.63 -6.47
N PHE A 127 -1.97 2.88 -6.32
CA PHE A 127 -0.58 3.34 -6.30
C PHE A 127 -0.24 4.00 -4.97
N GLY A 128 1.04 4.03 -4.59
CA GLY A 128 1.49 4.67 -3.36
C GLY A 128 1.47 6.19 -3.42
N ASP A 129 1.53 6.72 -4.64
CA ASP A 129 1.70 8.10 -4.99
C ASP A 129 1.59 8.24 -6.53
N VAL A 130 1.59 9.48 -6.99
CA VAL A 130 1.53 9.87 -8.41
C VAL A 130 2.70 9.32 -9.19
N VAL A 131 3.91 9.32 -8.62
CA VAL A 131 5.10 8.86 -9.36
C VAL A 131 4.99 7.37 -9.64
N GLY A 132 4.50 6.60 -8.67
CA GLY A 132 4.17 5.20 -8.86
C GLY A 132 3.12 5.00 -9.95
N HIS A 133 2.05 5.81 -9.98
CA HIS A 133 1.02 5.75 -11.02
C HIS A 133 1.57 6.09 -12.41
N GLU A 134 2.31 7.18 -12.51
CA GLU A 134 2.93 7.67 -13.75
C GLU A 134 3.99 6.72 -14.29
N PHE A 135 4.80 6.10 -13.43
CA PHE A 135 5.73 5.04 -13.84
C PHE A 135 5.01 3.80 -14.33
N TRP A 136 3.92 3.42 -13.67
CA TRP A 136 3.14 2.26 -14.08
C TRP A 136 2.48 2.49 -15.46
N LYS A 137 2.03 3.73 -15.73
CA LYS A 137 1.46 4.14 -17.02
C LYS A 137 2.45 4.12 -18.18
N LEU A 138 3.77 4.03 -17.94
CA LEU A 138 4.74 3.90 -19.01
C LEU A 138 4.54 2.62 -19.84
N ASP A 139 4.12 1.53 -19.19
CA ASP A 139 3.79 0.25 -19.80
C ASP A 139 2.87 -0.60 -18.89
N PRO A 140 1.55 -0.33 -18.89
CA PRO A 140 0.58 -1.03 -18.04
C PRO A 140 0.58 -2.56 -18.24
N ASP A 141 0.69 -3.00 -19.50
CA ASP A 141 0.59 -4.41 -19.85
C ASP A 141 1.81 -5.19 -19.36
N TRP A 142 3.01 -4.64 -19.53
CA TRP A 142 4.22 -5.23 -18.97
C TRP A 142 4.18 -5.29 -17.44
N ASN A 143 3.72 -4.21 -16.80
CA ASN A 143 3.61 -4.17 -15.34
C ASN A 143 2.66 -5.25 -14.83
N ILE A 144 1.50 -5.43 -15.47
CA ILE A 144 0.52 -6.46 -15.11
C ILE A 144 1.11 -7.86 -15.33
N GLU A 145 1.73 -8.13 -16.48
CA GLU A 145 2.33 -9.43 -16.78
C GLU A 145 3.35 -9.84 -15.71
N LYS A 146 4.29 -8.94 -15.39
CA LYS A 146 5.33 -9.22 -14.39
C LYS A 146 4.77 -9.30 -12.97
N ALA A 147 3.82 -8.43 -12.64
CA ALA A 147 3.20 -8.45 -11.32
C ALA A 147 2.36 -9.72 -11.11
N ASP A 148 1.57 -10.15 -12.08
CA ASP A 148 0.76 -11.37 -12.01
C ASP A 148 1.64 -12.62 -11.88
N ALA A 149 2.77 -12.66 -12.59
CA ALA A 149 3.75 -13.74 -12.43
C ALA A 149 4.44 -13.75 -11.05
N MET A 150 4.67 -12.57 -10.45
CA MET A 150 5.35 -12.43 -9.16
C MET A 150 4.43 -12.49 -7.95
N TRP A 151 3.14 -12.20 -8.11
CA TRP A 151 2.24 -12.05 -6.99
C TRP A 151 1.99 -13.33 -6.18
N PRO A 152 1.93 -14.54 -6.76
CA PRO A 152 1.79 -15.76 -5.96
C PRO A 152 2.87 -15.93 -4.89
N GLU A 153 4.12 -15.60 -5.21
CA GLU A 153 5.23 -15.59 -4.25
C GLU A 153 5.15 -14.36 -3.33
N THR A 154 4.99 -13.17 -3.91
CA THR A 154 5.05 -11.89 -3.18
C THR A 154 3.91 -11.76 -2.17
N GLY A 155 2.71 -12.18 -2.55
CA GLY A 155 1.49 -12.17 -1.75
C GLY A 155 1.57 -13.05 -0.51
N ALA A 156 2.32 -14.15 -0.58
CA ALA A 156 2.44 -15.14 0.51
C ALA A 156 3.17 -14.60 1.74
N TYR A 157 4.11 -13.68 1.57
CA TYR A 157 4.92 -13.12 2.66
C TYR A 157 4.35 -11.78 3.16
N GLY A 158 4.50 -11.53 4.46
CA GLY A 158 4.20 -10.20 5.01
C GLY A 158 5.12 -9.12 4.44
N ARG A 159 4.62 -7.89 4.36
CA ARG A 159 5.34 -6.74 3.74
C ARG A 159 6.80 -6.64 4.16
N ARG A 160 7.11 -6.66 5.46
CA ARG A 160 8.48 -6.43 5.97
C ARG A 160 9.46 -7.48 5.47
N ILE A 161 9.09 -8.75 5.59
CA ILE A 161 9.89 -9.90 5.13
C ILE A 161 10.11 -9.79 3.62
N GLN A 162 9.04 -9.49 2.87
CA GLN A 162 9.11 -9.36 1.43
C GLN A 162 9.99 -8.17 0.99
N SER A 163 9.84 -7.00 1.62
CA SER A 163 10.67 -5.82 1.36
C SER A 163 12.15 -6.09 1.65
N LEU A 164 12.48 -6.78 2.74
CA LEU A 164 13.86 -7.16 3.05
C LEU A 164 14.42 -8.14 2.01
N LYS A 165 13.63 -9.15 1.62
CA LYS A 165 14.01 -10.09 0.56
C LYS A 165 14.37 -9.37 -0.73
N ARG A 166 13.56 -8.40 -1.16
CA ARG A 166 13.79 -7.66 -2.43
C ARG A 166 14.83 -6.56 -2.33
N ALA A 167 15.13 -6.07 -1.13
CA ALA A 167 16.29 -5.21 -0.91
C ALA A 167 17.61 -5.94 -1.17
N ILE A 168 17.67 -7.24 -0.85
CA ILE A 168 18.87 -8.09 -1.04
C ILE A 168 18.85 -8.73 -2.45
N PHE A 169 17.72 -9.32 -2.85
CA PHE A 169 17.56 -10.10 -4.07
C PHE A 169 16.62 -9.39 -5.05
N ARG A 170 17.19 -8.45 -5.81
CA ARG A 170 16.46 -7.75 -6.88
C ARG A 170 16.08 -8.73 -8.00
N VAL A 171 14.94 -8.49 -8.63
CA VAL A 171 14.53 -9.24 -9.83
C VAL A 171 15.42 -8.88 -11.02
N PRO A 172 15.59 -9.78 -12.02
CA PRO A 172 16.45 -9.52 -13.18
C PRO A 172 16.03 -8.28 -14.00
N TRP A 173 14.75 -7.93 -13.99
CA TRP A 173 14.19 -6.77 -14.70
C TRP A 173 14.00 -5.54 -13.82
N HIS A 174 14.69 -5.45 -12.68
CA HIS A 174 14.53 -4.33 -11.75
C HIS A 174 14.95 -3.00 -12.40
N LYS A 175 14.03 -2.03 -12.48
CA LYS A 175 14.34 -0.66 -12.86
C LYS A 175 14.50 0.23 -11.62
N THR A 176 15.53 1.08 -11.61
CA THR A 176 15.69 2.06 -10.53
C THR A 176 14.76 3.24 -10.76
N GLY A 177 14.46 4.00 -9.69
CA GLY A 177 13.66 5.22 -9.82
C GLY A 177 14.27 6.22 -10.81
N ARG A 178 15.62 6.30 -10.91
CA ARG A 178 16.29 7.15 -11.89
C ARG A 178 15.97 6.73 -13.32
N VAL A 179 16.08 5.43 -13.62
CA VAL A 179 15.77 4.90 -14.97
C VAL A 179 14.31 5.16 -15.34
N LEU A 180 13.38 4.92 -14.41
CA LEU A 180 11.96 5.20 -14.63
C LEU A 180 11.68 6.69 -14.83
N MET A 181 12.36 7.57 -14.08
CA MET A 181 12.28 9.02 -14.30
C MET A 181 12.77 9.41 -15.69
N ASP A 182 13.93 8.88 -16.12
CA ASP A 182 14.49 9.21 -17.43
C ASP A 182 13.56 8.72 -18.58
N GLU A 183 12.99 7.52 -18.45
CA GLU A 183 11.97 6.99 -19.37
C GLU A 183 10.69 7.86 -19.39
N TRP A 184 10.25 8.32 -18.22
CA TRP A 184 9.07 9.16 -18.10
C TRP A 184 9.31 10.55 -18.70
N GLU A 185 10.44 11.19 -18.41
CA GLU A 185 10.79 12.51 -18.94
C GLU A 185 10.98 12.49 -20.46
N ALA A 186 11.50 11.39 -21.02
CA ALA A 186 11.60 11.21 -22.47
C ALA A 186 10.23 11.21 -23.16
N LYS A 187 9.18 10.71 -22.48
CA LYS A 187 7.79 10.75 -22.98
C LYS A 187 7.06 12.05 -22.65
N HIS A 188 7.55 12.84 -21.70
CA HIS A 188 6.93 14.09 -21.21
C HIS A 188 7.92 15.26 -21.27
N PRO A 189 8.35 15.67 -22.48
CA PRO A 189 9.32 16.76 -22.62
C PRO A 189 8.79 18.06 -21.98
N GLY A 190 9.64 18.71 -21.20
CA GLY A 190 9.31 19.97 -20.52
C GLY A 190 8.67 19.83 -19.14
N TYR A 191 8.37 18.62 -18.69
CA TYR A 191 7.82 18.34 -17.36
C TYR A 191 8.79 17.49 -16.52
N THR A 192 8.64 17.53 -15.21
CA THR A 192 9.31 16.63 -14.27
C THR A 192 8.33 16.24 -13.16
N LEU A 193 8.61 15.11 -12.51
CA LEU A 193 7.86 14.66 -11.34
C LEU A 193 8.61 15.10 -10.08
N VAL A 194 7.92 15.77 -9.17
CA VAL A 194 8.44 16.10 -7.84
C VAL A 194 7.90 15.08 -6.86
N TYR A 195 8.80 14.35 -6.22
CA TYR A 195 8.40 13.36 -5.22
C TYR A 195 9.52 13.09 -4.23
N ASP A 196 9.19 13.14 -2.94
CA ASP A 196 10.05 12.67 -1.86
C ASP A 196 9.66 11.23 -1.46
N PRO A 197 10.42 10.19 -1.88
CA PRO A 197 10.16 8.80 -1.50
C PRO A 197 10.37 8.52 -0.02
N GLY A 198 10.81 9.51 0.78
CA GLY A 198 11.27 9.35 2.15
C GLY A 198 12.44 8.37 2.28
N GLY A 199 12.95 8.21 3.49
CA GLY A 199 13.98 7.19 3.75
C GLY A 199 13.41 5.77 3.65
N TYR A 200 13.91 4.94 2.74
CA TYR A 200 13.48 3.54 2.57
C TYR A 200 13.50 2.76 3.89
N LEU A 201 14.58 2.86 4.66
CA LEU A 201 14.73 2.18 5.95
C LEU A 201 13.73 2.69 6.99
N HIS A 202 13.53 4.02 7.09
CA HIS A 202 12.54 4.59 7.99
C HIS A 202 11.14 4.07 7.66
N ASN A 203 10.76 4.09 6.38
CA ASN A 203 9.45 3.61 5.94
C ASN A 203 9.28 2.11 6.23
N MET A 204 10.30 1.31 5.99
CA MET A 204 10.25 -0.15 6.19
C MET A 204 10.13 -0.54 7.67
N PHE A 205 10.81 0.18 8.57
CA PHE A 205 10.87 -0.18 9.98
C PHE A 205 9.86 0.57 10.87
N VAL A 206 9.61 1.85 10.59
CA VAL A 206 8.79 2.72 11.47
C VAL A 206 7.35 2.83 10.98
N LYS A 207 7.14 2.83 9.67
CA LYS A 207 5.82 3.17 9.10
C LYS A 207 5.01 1.95 8.65
N TYR A 208 3.69 2.05 8.77
CA TYR A 208 2.71 1.06 8.30
C TYR A 208 2.34 1.29 6.81
N PRO A 209 1.78 0.31 6.09
CA PRO A 209 1.31 0.52 4.71
C PRO A 209 0.26 1.64 4.65
N GLY A 210 0.36 2.57 3.69
CA GLY A 210 -0.62 3.63 3.51
C GLY A 210 -0.49 4.84 4.45
N TRP A 211 0.53 4.87 5.32
CA TRP A 211 0.77 5.98 6.26
C TRP A 211 0.85 7.35 5.59
N ARG A 212 1.38 7.44 4.36
CA ARG A 212 1.53 8.70 3.63
C ARG A 212 0.19 9.32 3.26
N ALA A 213 -0.73 8.49 2.81
CA ALA A 213 -2.07 8.91 2.44
C ALA A 213 -2.89 9.24 3.68
N ARG A 214 -2.76 8.45 4.75
CA ARG A 214 -3.43 8.72 6.03
C ARG A 214 -2.93 10.01 6.70
N GLU A 215 -1.62 10.20 6.82
CA GLU A 215 -0.98 11.31 7.57
C GLU A 215 -0.62 12.54 6.71
N GLY A 216 -0.70 12.44 5.39
CA GLY A 216 -0.38 13.52 4.45
C GLY A 216 1.12 13.80 4.33
N TRP A 217 1.85 13.00 3.54
CA TRP A 217 3.26 13.24 3.21
C TRP A 217 3.42 13.68 1.76
N ASP A 218 3.86 14.92 1.53
CA ASP A 218 3.95 15.56 0.20
C ASP A 218 2.61 15.63 -0.57
N GLN A 219 1.51 15.36 0.14
CA GLN A 219 0.13 15.39 -0.33
C GLN A 219 -0.81 15.67 0.87
N PRO A 220 -2.08 16.06 0.65
CA PRO A 220 -3.05 16.23 1.72
C PRO A 220 -3.27 14.93 2.50
N ALA A 221 -3.47 15.04 3.81
CA ALA A 221 -3.88 13.90 4.62
C ALA A 221 -5.32 13.52 4.29
N LEU A 222 -5.57 12.23 4.12
CA LEU A 222 -6.91 11.68 3.86
C LEU A 222 -7.64 11.24 5.13
N GLY A 223 -6.91 10.96 6.21
CA GLY A 223 -7.47 10.32 7.40
C GLY A 223 -8.20 9.02 7.07
N VAL A 224 -9.06 8.59 7.98
CA VAL A 224 -9.91 7.40 7.82
C VAL A 224 -11.34 7.74 8.21
N PRO A 225 -12.38 7.39 7.43
CA PRO A 225 -13.74 7.76 7.75
C PRO A 225 -14.14 7.35 9.17
N GLY A 226 -14.59 8.31 9.99
CA GLY A 226 -15.03 8.06 11.36
C GLY A 226 -13.92 7.84 12.40
N GLU A 227 -12.66 8.07 12.03
CA GLU A 227 -11.52 8.09 12.94
C GLU A 227 -11.16 9.51 13.39
N TRP A 228 -10.30 9.62 14.41
CA TRP A 228 -9.86 10.91 14.96
C TRP A 228 -9.04 11.76 13.97
N ASP A 229 -8.42 11.11 12.98
CA ASP A 229 -7.61 11.77 11.95
C ASP A 229 -8.39 12.11 10.68
N ASP A 230 -9.69 11.86 10.66
CA ASP A 230 -10.61 12.36 9.63
C ASP A 230 -10.86 13.87 9.75
N ASP A 231 -10.56 14.44 10.92
CA ASP A 231 -10.68 15.88 11.15
C ASP A 231 -9.51 16.63 10.45
N PRO A 232 -9.81 17.53 9.50
CA PRO A 232 -8.79 18.34 8.82
C PRO A 232 -7.98 19.26 9.74
N SER A 233 -8.39 19.44 11.00
CA SER A 233 -7.65 20.20 12.01
C SER A 233 -6.44 19.43 12.57
N VAL A 234 -6.46 18.09 12.50
CA VAL A 234 -5.44 17.20 13.07
C VAL A 234 -4.22 17.07 12.16
N TYR A 235 -4.46 16.87 10.86
CA TYR A 235 -3.42 16.90 9.84
C TYR A 235 -3.61 18.13 8.95
N PRO A 236 -2.73 19.14 9.03
CA PRO A 236 -2.90 20.37 8.27
C PRO A 236 -2.89 20.08 6.76
N LYS A 237 -3.82 20.71 6.05
CA LYS A 237 -3.92 20.62 4.58
C LYS A 237 -2.59 21.03 3.95
N ARG A 238 -1.86 20.06 3.41
CA ARG A 238 -0.67 20.32 2.59
C ARG A 238 -1.10 20.70 1.18
N PRO A 239 -0.33 21.55 0.48
CA PRO A 239 -0.56 21.78 -0.93
C PRO A 239 -0.48 20.45 -1.67
N ASP A 240 -1.46 20.23 -2.54
CA ASP A 240 -1.48 19.07 -3.39
C ASP A 240 -0.41 19.20 -4.48
N ARG A 241 0.71 18.46 -4.33
CA ARG A 241 1.83 18.47 -5.28
C ARG A 241 1.78 17.29 -6.24
N ARG A 242 0.61 16.68 -6.40
CA ARG A 242 0.41 15.44 -7.15
C ARG A 242 0.43 15.60 -8.67
N ALA A 243 0.72 16.78 -9.20
CA ALA A 243 0.77 17.01 -10.64
C ALA A 243 2.21 17.05 -11.15
N PRO A 244 2.49 16.50 -12.36
CA PRO A 244 3.70 16.84 -13.09
C PRO A 244 3.87 18.36 -13.17
N VAL A 245 5.08 18.85 -12.89
CA VAL A 245 5.38 20.29 -12.89
C VAL A 245 6.26 20.66 -14.08
N PRO A 246 6.10 21.85 -14.67
CA PRO A 246 7.01 22.33 -15.70
C PRO A 246 8.46 22.39 -15.18
N LYS A 247 9.43 21.98 -16.00
CA LYS A 247 10.84 22.20 -15.69
C LYS A 247 11.12 23.71 -15.60
N ALA A 248 11.90 24.12 -14.61
CA ALA A 248 12.34 25.51 -14.49
C ALA A 248 13.07 25.91 -15.78
N LYS A 249 12.74 27.09 -16.34
CA LYS A 249 13.49 27.65 -17.48
C LYS A 249 14.89 28.00 -16.97
N THR A 250 15.89 27.29 -17.47
CA THR A 250 17.32 27.63 -17.30
C THR A 250 17.68 28.86 -18.11
#